data_AF-A0AAJ0AXV5-F1
#
_entry.id   AF-A0AAJ0AXV5-F1
#
_cell.length_a   1.000
_cell.length_b   1.000
_cell.length_c   1.000
_cell.angle_alpha   90.00
_cell.angle_beta   90.00
_cell.angle_gamma   90.00
#
_symmetry.space_group_name_H-M   'P 1'
#
loop_
_entity.id
_entity.type
_entity.pdbx_description
1 polymer ?
#
loop_
_entity_poly.entity_id
_entity_poly.type
_entity_poly.pdbx_seq_one_letter_code
_entity_poly.pdbx_strand_id
1 'polypeptide(L)'
;MAETEARQWTFVLILTALLLSLVVLSQILTTYVTAYRVAPNEITSFIDAVDFSVEENESYDRDVAKVQRLEDKLRLGRLLREIQKGGDDLREEINLLLLSEDATSLRLSARLLWASKRRDLEERVRRLDLVRMRFLVVYMGVVADRANVTAERQVPVATPTTPQRDPEKTTPVSPFTPPMTNLNAHLTRALTEEIRERPPLRRLTTQAIGHRETTQPGHKLGWAGVVQELQKSPRMHKRRSSIERSIEQELANSKLTI
;
A
#
# COMPACT_ATOMS: atom_id res chain seq x y z
N MET A 1 -38.05 58.86 -21.39
CA MET A 1 -37.12 58.69 -20.25
C MET A 1 -37.04 57.22 -19.81
N ALA A 2 -38.16 56.52 -19.64
CA ALA A 2 -38.14 55.09 -19.29
C ALA A 2 -37.41 54.18 -20.30
N GLU A 3 -37.53 54.43 -21.60
CA GLU A 3 -36.88 53.60 -22.64
C GLU A 3 -35.35 53.71 -22.66
N THR A 4 -34.81 54.89 -22.34
CA THR A 4 -33.37 55.14 -22.27
C THR A 4 -32.75 54.51 -21.02
N GLU A 5 -33.47 54.56 -19.89
CA GLU A 5 -33.07 53.87 -18.65
C GLU A 5 -33.10 52.36 -18.83
N ALA A 6 -34.17 51.82 -19.42
CA ALA A 6 -34.27 50.40 -19.74
C ALA A 6 -33.11 49.93 -20.64
N ARG A 7 -32.77 50.70 -21.70
CA ARG A 7 -31.61 50.41 -22.55
C ARG A 7 -30.30 50.44 -21.76
N GLN A 8 -30.09 51.43 -20.90
CA GLN A 8 -28.87 51.53 -20.09
C GLN A 8 -28.71 50.32 -19.17
N TRP A 9 -29.77 49.90 -18.49
CA TRP A 9 -29.75 48.69 -17.66
C TRP A 9 -29.48 47.43 -18.48
N THR A 10 -30.03 47.30 -19.69
CA THR A 10 -29.71 46.14 -20.56
C THR A 10 -28.23 46.10 -20.94
N PHE A 11 -27.60 47.22 -21.27
CA PHE A 11 -26.16 47.27 -21.54
C PHE A 11 -25.33 46.85 -20.33
N VAL A 12 -25.66 47.36 -19.14
CA VAL A 12 -24.97 46.98 -17.90
C VAL A 12 -25.14 45.48 -17.61
N LEU A 13 -26.34 44.94 -17.78
CA LEU A 13 -26.62 43.50 -17.57
C LEU A 13 -25.88 42.62 -18.58
N ILE A 14 -25.86 42.99 -19.86
CA ILE A 14 -25.14 42.23 -20.89
C ILE A 14 -23.62 42.30 -20.63
N LEU A 15 -23.09 43.48 -20.31
CA LEU A 15 -21.66 43.65 -20.02
C LEU A 15 -21.24 42.86 -18.79
N THR A 16 -22.02 42.90 -17.72
CA THR A 16 -21.75 42.13 -16.49
C THR A 16 -21.86 40.62 -16.74
N ALA A 17 -22.87 40.16 -17.48
CA ALA A 17 -22.99 38.75 -17.88
C ALA A 17 -21.78 38.30 -18.74
N LEU A 18 -21.32 39.13 -19.66
CA LEU A 18 -20.16 38.86 -20.51
C LEU A 18 -18.88 38.79 -19.67
N LEU A 19 -18.68 39.74 -18.74
CA LEU A 19 -17.53 39.73 -17.82
C LEU A 19 -17.54 38.48 -16.92
N LEU A 20 -18.69 38.10 -16.36
CA LEU A 20 -18.84 36.88 -15.57
C LEU A 20 -18.54 35.63 -16.41
N SER A 21 -19.02 35.58 -17.66
CA SER A 21 -18.71 34.50 -18.59
C SER A 21 -17.21 34.41 -18.88
N LEU A 22 -16.53 35.53 -19.12
CA LEU A 22 -15.08 35.57 -19.32
C LEU A 22 -14.31 35.08 -18.09
N VAL A 23 -14.74 35.44 -16.88
CA VAL A 23 -14.13 34.95 -15.64
C VAL A 23 -14.24 33.42 -15.55
N VAL A 24 -15.43 32.87 -15.80
CA VAL A 24 -15.65 31.41 -15.79
C VAL A 24 -14.80 30.73 -16.88
N LEU A 25 -14.77 31.28 -18.10
CA LEU A 25 -13.94 30.75 -19.18
C LEU A 25 -12.45 30.79 -18.84
N SER A 26 -11.97 31.86 -18.20
CA SER A 26 -10.58 31.95 -17.74
C SER A 26 -10.26 30.91 -16.66
N GLN A 27 -11.17 30.65 -15.73
CA GLN A 27 -10.99 29.59 -14.72
C GLN A 27 -10.92 28.20 -15.36
N ILE A 28 -11.78 27.94 -16.35
CA ILE A 28 -11.74 26.70 -17.12
C ILE A 28 -10.42 26.60 -17.88
N LEU A 29 -10.04 27.63 -18.62
CA LEU A 29 -8.83 27.63 -19.44
C LEU A 29 -7.57 27.45 -18.59
N THR A 30 -7.46 28.15 -17.47
CA THR A 30 -6.32 27.98 -16.55
C THR A 30 -6.22 26.55 -16.02
N THR A 31 -7.34 25.91 -15.70
CA THR A 31 -7.38 24.50 -15.27
C THR A 31 -6.92 23.54 -16.38
N TYR A 32 -7.35 23.77 -17.63
CA TYR A 32 -6.91 22.94 -18.76
C TYR A 32 -5.45 23.18 -19.14
N VAL A 33 -4.96 24.42 -19.05
CA VAL A 33 -3.57 24.77 -19.34
C VAL A 33 -2.63 24.18 -18.30
N THR A 34 -2.98 24.21 -17.01
CA THR A 34 -2.18 23.57 -15.96
C THR A 34 -2.18 22.06 -16.14
N ALA A 35 -3.33 21.44 -16.41
CA ALA A 35 -3.44 20.02 -16.71
C ALA A 35 -2.59 19.63 -17.94
N TYR A 36 -2.63 20.43 -19.01
CA TYR A 36 -1.83 20.20 -20.22
C TYR A 36 -0.32 20.22 -19.94
N ARG A 37 0.15 21.16 -19.10
CA ARG A 37 1.57 21.28 -18.75
C ARG A 37 2.07 20.15 -17.86
N VAL A 38 1.23 19.64 -16.97
CA VAL A 38 1.62 18.62 -16.00
C VAL A 38 1.47 17.19 -16.56
N ALA A 39 0.60 17.00 -17.55
CA ALA A 39 0.35 15.72 -18.22
C ALA A 39 1.60 14.86 -18.52
N PRO A 40 2.69 15.38 -19.13
CA PRO A 40 3.87 14.56 -19.45
C PRO A 40 4.63 14.04 -18.21
N ASN A 41 4.59 14.74 -17.08
CA ASN A 41 5.25 14.28 -15.86
C ASN A 41 4.38 13.30 -15.06
N GLU A 42 3.05 13.44 -15.16
CA GLU A 42 2.12 12.53 -14.49
C GLU A 42 2.02 11.20 -15.25
N ILE A 43 2.00 11.20 -16.58
CA ILE A 43 1.95 9.95 -17.35
C ILE A 43 3.16 9.04 -17.06
N THR A 44 4.35 9.61 -16.87
CA THR A 44 5.54 8.82 -16.50
C THR A 44 5.36 8.14 -15.16
N SER A 45 4.74 8.80 -14.18
CA SER A 45 4.45 8.17 -12.88
C SER A 45 3.46 7.01 -13.00
N PHE A 46 2.50 7.08 -13.92
CA PHE A 46 1.59 5.96 -14.19
C PHE A 46 2.27 4.81 -14.92
N ILE A 47 3.21 5.10 -15.82
CA ILE A 47 4.06 4.10 -16.49
C ILE A 47 4.91 3.39 -15.44
N ASP A 48 5.61 4.13 -14.59
CA ASP A 48 6.43 3.57 -13.50
C ASP A 48 5.58 2.70 -12.55
N ALA A 49 4.34 3.11 -12.26
CA ALA A 49 3.42 2.34 -11.43
C ALA A 49 2.97 1.02 -12.09
N VAL A 50 2.83 1.00 -13.42
CA VAL A 50 2.56 -0.23 -14.19
C VAL A 50 3.80 -1.12 -14.25
N ASP A 51 4.99 -0.55 -14.47
CA ASP A 51 6.22 -1.33 -14.51
C ASP A 51 6.51 -1.98 -13.15
N PHE A 52 6.33 -1.23 -12.06
CA PHE A 52 6.39 -1.77 -10.69
C PHE A 52 5.33 -2.85 -10.48
N SER A 53 4.13 -2.71 -11.05
CA SER A 53 3.10 -3.75 -11.01
C SER A 53 3.55 -5.07 -11.60
N VAL A 54 4.28 -5.01 -12.72
CA VAL A 54 4.73 -6.20 -13.44
C VAL A 54 5.81 -6.90 -12.63
N GLU A 55 6.78 -6.16 -12.11
CA GLU A 55 7.83 -6.72 -11.24
C GLU A 55 7.24 -7.34 -9.96
N GLU A 56 6.26 -6.68 -9.35
CA GLU A 56 5.55 -7.19 -8.17
C GLU A 56 4.77 -8.48 -8.48
N ASN A 57 4.12 -8.54 -9.65
CA ASN A 57 3.40 -9.74 -10.11
C ASN A 57 4.33 -10.95 -10.27
N GLU A 58 5.55 -10.76 -10.75
CA GLU A 58 6.54 -11.84 -10.80
C GLU A 58 6.92 -12.32 -9.40
N SER A 59 7.01 -11.40 -8.43
CA SER A 59 7.23 -11.77 -7.03
C SER A 59 6.07 -12.56 -6.46
N TYR A 60 4.84 -12.15 -6.76
CA TYR A 60 3.63 -12.84 -6.33
C TYR A 60 3.52 -14.24 -6.92
N ASP A 61 3.90 -14.44 -8.17
CA ASP A 61 3.90 -15.77 -8.79
C ASP A 61 4.87 -16.72 -8.06
N ARG A 62 6.08 -16.23 -7.72
CA ARG A 62 7.05 -16.96 -6.89
C ARG A 62 6.49 -17.30 -5.51
N ASP A 63 5.71 -16.41 -4.90
CA ASP A 63 5.14 -16.61 -3.57
C ASP A 63 3.94 -17.55 -3.57
N VAL A 64 3.08 -17.50 -4.59
CA VAL A 64 1.99 -18.47 -4.82
C VAL A 64 2.56 -19.86 -5.08
N ALA A 65 3.68 -19.98 -5.79
CA ALA A 65 4.35 -21.27 -6.02
C ALA A 65 4.81 -21.97 -4.73
N LYS A 66 5.15 -21.20 -3.68
CA LYS A 66 5.55 -21.73 -2.35
C LYS A 66 4.35 -22.22 -1.52
N VAL A 67 3.12 -21.91 -1.92
CA VAL A 67 1.90 -22.37 -1.23
C VAL A 67 1.58 -23.82 -1.63
N GLN A 68 1.57 -24.72 -0.65
CA GLN A 68 1.34 -26.16 -0.83
C GLN A 68 -0.14 -26.52 -0.74
N ARG A 69 -0.93 -25.74 0.03
CA ARG A 69 -2.37 -25.97 0.17
C ARG A 69 -3.07 -25.52 -1.10
N LEU A 70 -3.70 -26.46 -1.79
CA LEU A 70 -4.26 -26.27 -3.13
C LEU A 70 -5.42 -25.25 -3.14
N GLU A 71 -6.24 -25.23 -2.08
CA GLU A 71 -7.35 -24.28 -1.94
C GLU A 71 -6.87 -22.83 -1.77
N ASP A 72 -5.89 -22.63 -0.88
CA ASP A 72 -5.27 -21.32 -0.69
C ASP A 72 -4.54 -20.86 -1.96
N LYS A 73 -3.87 -21.80 -2.65
CA LYS A 73 -3.24 -21.55 -3.94
C LYS A 73 -4.24 -21.16 -5.03
N LEU A 74 -5.41 -21.79 -5.08
CA LEU A 74 -6.48 -21.43 -6.03
C LEU A 74 -7.08 -20.06 -5.73
N ARG A 75 -7.32 -19.75 -4.45
CA ARG A 75 -7.83 -18.44 -4.03
C ARG A 75 -6.84 -17.33 -4.35
N LEU A 76 -5.56 -17.55 -4.03
CA LEU A 76 -4.48 -16.60 -4.27
C LEU A 76 -4.16 -16.47 -5.77
N GLY A 77 -4.26 -17.57 -6.54
CA GLY A 77 -4.13 -17.56 -7.99
C GLY A 77 -5.27 -16.84 -8.71
N ARG A 78 -6.51 -16.90 -8.19
CA ARG A 78 -7.63 -16.10 -8.71
C ARG A 78 -7.36 -14.61 -8.50
N LEU A 79 -6.92 -14.24 -7.31
CA LEU A 79 -6.53 -12.86 -6.99
C LEU A 79 -5.37 -12.37 -7.86
N LEU A 80 -4.35 -13.21 -8.07
CA LEU A 80 -3.23 -12.85 -8.94
C LEU A 80 -3.67 -12.61 -10.38
N ARG A 81 -4.58 -13.43 -10.92
CA ARG A 81 -5.18 -13.17 -12.25
C ARG A 81 -6.00 -11.90 -12.29
N GLU A 82 -6.73 -11.56 -11.22
CA GLU A 82 -7.45 -10.28 -11.10
C GLU A 82 -6.46 -9.10 -11.14
N ILE A 83 -5.32 -9.20 -10.44
CA ILE A 83 -4.27 -8.16 -10.45
C ILE A 83 -3.62 -8.05 -11.82
N GLN A 84 -3.23 -9.18 -12.43
CA GLN A 84 -2.62 -9.21 -13.76
C GLN A 84 -3.55 -8.60 -14.80
N LYS A 85 -4.84 -8.95 -14.77
CA LYS A 85 -5.84 -8.35 -15.65
C LYS A 85 -5.97 -6.84 -15.43
N GLY A 86 -6.07 -6.40 -14.18
CA GLY A 86 -6.15 -4.97 -13.88
C GLY A 86 -4.91 -4.18 -14.31
N GLY A 87 -3.72 -4.80 -14.23
CA GLY A 87 -2.47 -4.23 -14.72
C GLY A 87 -2.41 -4.15 -16.24
N ASP A 88 -2.86 -5.19 -16.95
CA ASP A 88 -2.89 -5.21 -18.42
C ASP A 88 -3.93 -4.22 -18.97
N ASP A 89 -5.12 -4.15 -18.35
CA ASP A 89 -6.15 -3.15 -18.67
C ASP A 89 -5.62 -1.72 -18.48
N LEU A 90 -4.80 -1.48 -17.45
CA LEU A 90 -4.17 -0.18 -17.20
C LEU A 90 -3.08 0.13 -18.24
N ARG A 91 -2.27 -0.86 -18.60
CA ARG A 91 -1.23 -0.73 -19.63
C ARG A 91 -1.83 -0.43 -21.00
N GLU A 92 -2.93 -1.10 -21.36
CA GLU A 92 -3.65 -0.84 -22.61
C GLU A 92 -4.18 0.60 -22.65
N GLU A 93 -4.81 1.08 -21.57
CA GLU A 93 -5.32 2.45 -21.49
C GLU A 93 -4.18 3.48 -21.61
N ILE A 94 -3.03 3.23 -20.97
CA ILE A 94 -1.84 4.08 -21.11
C ILE A 94 -1.33 4.08 -22.56
N ASN A 95 -1.23 2.91 -23.19
CA ASN A 95 -0.74 2.79 -24.57
C ASN A 95 -1.64 3.54 -25.56
N LEU A 96 -2.96 3.56 -25.34
CA LEU A 96 -3.90 4.36 -26.13
C LEU A 96 -3.66 5.87 -26.05
N LEU A 97 -3.11 6.35 -24.92
CA LEU A 97 -2.80 7.75 -24.69
C LEU A 97 -1.43 8.17 -25.25
N LEU A 98 -0.51 7.21 -25.42
CA LEU A 98 0.81 7.44 -25.98
C LEU A 98 0.77 7.53 -27.52
N LEU A 99 1.67 8.34 -28.07
CA LEU A 99 1.81 8.55 -29.51
C LEU A 99 2.62 7.42 -30.17
N SER A 100 3.53 6.80 -29.41
CA SER A 100 4.42 5.72 -29.82
C SER A 100 4.78 4.88 -28.59
N GLU A 101 4.93 3.55 -28.76
CA GLU A 101 5.24 2.59 -27.68
C GLU A 101 6.51 2.93 -26.89
N ASP A 102 7.51 3.52 -27.55
CA ASP A 102 8.79 3.87 -26.92
C ASP A 102 8.85 5.32 -26.41
N ALA A 103 7.83 6.13 -26.69
CA ALA A 103 7.83 7.55 -26.39
C ALA A 103 6.89 7.88 -25.23
N THR A 104 7.42 8.52 -24.19
CA THR A 104 6.64 9.17 -23.11
C THR A 104 5.80 10.37 -23.60
N SER A 105 5.71 10.56 -24.92
CA SER A 105 4.94 11.62 -25.55
C SER A 105 3.46 11.23 -25.65
N LEU A 106 2.61 11.97 -24.94
CA LEU A 106 1.15 11.87 -25.05
C LEU A 106 0.62 12.42 -26.38
N ARG A 107 -0.44 11.79 -26.92
CA ARG A 107 -1.27 12.32 -28.03
C ARG A 107 -1.83 13.70 -27.70
N LEU A 108 -1.96 14.56 -28.71
CA LEU A 108 -2.50 15.91 -28.52
C LEU A 108 -3.93 15.89 -27.96
N SER A 109 -4.77 14.95 -28.42
CA SER A 109 -6.11 14.71 -27.88
C SER A 109 -6.09 14.22 -26.44
N ALA A 110 -5.13 13.34 -26.08
CA ALA A 110 -4.93 12.87 -24.71
C ALA A 110 -4.48 14.01 -23.78
N ARG A 111 -3.62 14.93 -24.26
CA ARG A 111 -3.19 16.10 -23.50
C ARG A 111 -4.33 17.09 -23.25
N LEU A 112 -5.19 17.31 -24.25
CA LEU A 112 -6.35 18.20 -24.12
C LEU A 112 -7.40 17.63 -23.16
N LEU A 113 -7.61 16.32 -23.18
CA LEU A 113 -8.56 15.62 -22.31
C LEU A 113 -7.90 15.05 -21.04
N TRP A 114 -6.69 15.51 -20.70
CA TRP A 114 -5.89 14.93 -19.62
C TRP A 114 -6.61 14.92 -18.29
N ALA A 115 -7.28 16.02 -17.91
CA ALA A 115 -8.00 16.11 -16.65
C ALA A 115 -9.06 15.01 -16.46
N SER A 116 -9.73 14.58 -17.54
CA SER A 116 -10.69 13.48 -17.50
C SER A 116 -10.00 12.12 -17.48
N LYS A 117 -8.98 11.92 -18.31
CA LYS A 117 -8.27 10.64 -18.42
C LYS A 117 -7.42 10.32 -17.19
N ARG A 118 -6.80 11.34 -16.60
CA ARG A 118 -6.10 11.24 -15.32
C ARG A 118 -6.99 10.66 -14.24
N ARG A 119 -8.22 11.16 -14.08
CA ARG A 119 -9.17 10.63 -13.07
C ARG A 119 -9.51 9.16 -13.30
N ASP A 120 -9.67 8.75 -14.56
CA ASP A 120 -9.94 7.34 -14.89
C ASP A 120 -8.74 6.45 -14.57
N LEU A 121 -7.52 6.90 -14.92
CA LEU A 121 -6.27 6.20 -14.59
C LEU A 121 -6.07 6.08 -13.08
N GLU A 122 -6.26 7.16 -12.33
CA GLU A 122 -6.16 7.16 -10.86
C GLU A 122 -7.12 6.16 -10.21
N GLU A 123 -8.38 6.11 -10.67
CA GLU A 123 -9.35 5.16 -10.13
C GLU A 123 -9.01 3.71 -10.50
N ARG A 124 -8.47 3.45 -11.69
CA ARG A 124 -7.99 2.12 -12.09
C ARG A 124 -6.80 1.66 -11.25
N VAL A 125 -5.83 2.55 -11.02
CA VAL A 125 -4.70 2.29 -10.09
C VAL A 125 -5.23 1.99 -8.69
N ARG A 126 -6.18 2.79 -8.19
CA ARG A 126 -6.77 2.58 -6.86
C ARG A 126 -7.48 1.23 -6.75
N ARG A 127 -8.18 0.80 -7.81
CA ARG A 127 -8.82 -0.53 -7.87
C ARG A 127 -7.79 -1.64 -7.88
N LEU A 128 -6.72 -1.49 -8.67
CA LEU A 128 -5.60 -2.43 -8.70
C LEU A 128 -4.98 -2.57 -7.30
N ASP A 129 -4.70 -1.45 -6.63
CA ASP A 129 -4.15 -1.43 -5.27
C ASP A 129 -5.06 -2.10 -4.24
N LEU A 130 -6.38 -1.93 -4.35
CA LEU A 130 -7.32 -2.61 -3.46
C LEU A 130 -7.24 -4.13 -3.62
N VAL A 131 -7.10 -4.63 -4.85
CA VAL A 131 -6.94 -6.08 -5.10
C VAL A 131 -5.57 -6.56 -4.61
N ARG A 132 -4.49 -5.79 -4.80
CA ARG A 132 -3.17 -6.08 -4.23
C ARG A 132 -3.21 -6.17 -2.71
N MET A 133 -3.86 -5.22 -2.04
CA MET A 133 -4.03 -5.25 -0.58
C MET A 133 -4.81 -6.49 -0.14
N ARG A 134 -5.89 -6.84 -0.86
CA ARG A 134 -6.65 -8.07 -0.61
C ARG A 134 -5.80 -9.33 -0.81
N PHE A 135 -4.93 -9.35 -1.81
CA PHE A 135 -3.97 -10.43 -2.05
C PHE A 135 -2.98 -10.58 -0.90
N LEU A 136 -2.32 -9.48 -0.50
CA LEU A 136 -1.33 -9.47 0.58
C LEU A 136 -1.91 -9.94 1.92
N VAL A 137 -3.12 -9.49 2.26
CA VAL A 137 -3.82 -9.92 3.48
C VAL A 137 -4.10 -11.42 3.46
N VAL A 138 -4.60 -11.96 2.35
CA VAL A 138 -4.86 -13.39 2.21
C VAL A 138 -3.56 -14.19 2.27
N TYR A 139 -2.50 -13.72 1.61
CA TYR A 139 -1.18 -14.35 1.66
C TYR A 139 -0.63 -14.39 3.09
N MET A 140 -0.67 -13.28 3.82
CA MET A 140 -0.22 -13.20 5.21
C MET A 140 -1.02 -14.13 6.12
N GLY A 141 -2.34 -14.27 5.91
CA GLY A 141 -3.17 -15.25 6.62
C GLY A 141 -2.68 -16.68 6.41
N VAL A 142 -2.39 -17.06 5.15
CA VAL A 142 -1.89 -18.41 4.81
C VAL A 142 -0.51 -18.67 5.43
N VAL A 143 0.37 -17.65 5.43
CA VAL A 143 1.71 -17.75 6.06
C VAL A 143 1.60 -17.88 7.58
N ALA A 144 0.69 -17.14 8.22
CA ALA A 144 0.43 -17.22 9.66
C ALA A 144 -0.14 -18.59 10.07
N ASP A 145 -1.09 -19.12 9.30
CA ASP A 145 -1.64 -20.46 9.55
C ASP A 145 -0.54 -21.54 9.47
N ARG A 146 0.37 -21.42 8.51
CA ARG A 146 1.54 -22.31 8.41
C ARG A 146 2.49 -22.20 9.59
N ALA A 147 2.73 -20.98 10.08
CA ALA A 147 3.56 -20.74 11.25
C ALA A 147 2.94 -21.39 12.50
N ASN A 148 1.62 -21.26 12.69
CA ASN A 148 0.89 -21.87 13.80
C ASN A 148 0.91 -23.40 13.77
N VAL A 149 0.70 -24.02 12.60
CA VAL A 149 0.78 -25.49 12.45
C VAL A 149 2.19 -26.01 12.73
N THR A 150 3.22 -25.24 12.39
CA THR A 150 4.62 -25.59 12.68
C THR A 150 4.94 -25.47 14.17
N ALA A 151 4.36 -24.48 14.86
CA ALA A 151 4.51 -24.29 16.30
C ALA A 151 3.78 -25.39 17.11
N GLU A 152 2.57 -25.81 16.71
CA GLU A 152 1.87 -26.94 17.35
C GLU A 152 2.61 -28.27 17.18
N ARG A 153 3.29 -28.48 16.04
CA ARG A 153 4.06 -29.70 15.79
C ARG A 153 5.34 -29.83 16.63
N GLN A 154 5.76 -28.75 17.31
CA GLN A 154 6.94 -28.73 18.17
C GLN A 154 6.64 -28.98 19.66
N VAL A 155 5.40 -29.29 20.05
CA VAL A 155 5.12 -29.80 21.41
C VAL A 155 5.46 -31.29 21.45
N PRO A 156 6.49 -31.73 22.20
CA PRO A 156 6.83 -33.15 22.30
C PRO A 156 5.76 -33.87 23.12
N VAL A 157 5.40 -35.04 22.61
CA VAL A 157 4.62 -36.09 23.27
C VAL A 157 5.11 -36.33 24.70
N ALA A 158 4.23 -36.15 25.68
CA ALA A 158 4.30 -36.81 26.98
C ALA A 158 2.87 -37.00 27.53
N THR A 159 2.29 -38.16 27.22
CA THR A 159 1.25 -38.81 28.04
C THR A 159 1.90 -40.03 28.70
N PRO A 160 1.55 -40.40 29.95
CA PRO A 160 0.26 -41.04 30.26
C PRO A 160 -0.37 -40.51 31.58
N THR A 161 -1.67 -40.57 31.86
CA THR A 161 -2.48 -41.76 32.18
C THR A 161 -3.94 -41.32 32.43
N THR A 162 -4.92 -42.05 31.90
CA THR A 162 -6.38 -42.03 32.18
C THR A 162 -6.72 -42.49 33.63
N PRO A 163 -7.97 -42.49 34.19
CA PRO A 163 -9.29 -42.54 33.52
C PRO A 163 -10.50 -41.82 34.20
N GLN A 164 -11.66 -41.92 33.53
CA GLN A 164 -12.95 -42.31 34.11
C GLN A 164 -14.11 -41.27 34.18
N ARG A 165 -15.04 -41.55 33.27
CA ARG A 165 -16.48 -41.27 33.16
C ARG A 165 -17.26 -41.45 34.48
N ASP A 166 -18.29 -40.63 34.74
CA ASP A 166 -19.70 -41.07 34.95
C ASP A 166 -20.67 -39.94 35.40
N PRO A 167 -22.01 -40.13 35.31
CA PRO A 167 -22.98 -39.14 34.82
C PRO A 167 -24.07 -38.75 35.86
N GLU A 168 -25.15 -38.11 35.36
CA GLU A 168 -26.49 -37.95 35.98
C GLU A 168 -26.75 -36.70 36.86
N LYS A 169 -27.58 -35.76 36.35
CA LYS A 169 -28.94 -35.50 36.91
C LYS A 169 -29.79 -34.53 36.04
N THR A 170 -30.92 -35.06 35.57
CA THR A 170 -32.23 -34.41 35.29
C THR A 170 -32.39 -33.35 34.18
N THR A 171 -32.86 -33.82 33.02
CA THR A 171 -33.94 -33.21 32.18
C THR A 171 -35.33 -33.40 32.83
N PRO A 172 -36.49 -32.89 32.33
CA PRO A 172 -36.78 -32.18 31.06
C PRO A 172 -37.73 -30.94 31.15
N VAL A 173 -37.80 -30.10 30.11
CA VAL A 173 -39.03 -29.70 29.37
C VAL A 173 -38.59 -29.10 28.01
N SER A 174 -39.25 -29.54 26.94
CA SER A 174 -39.14 -29.17 25.51
C SER A 174 -40.40 -28.36 25.10
N PRO A 175 -40.65 -27.88 23.85
CA PRO A 175 -39.81 -27.58 22.67
C PRO A 175 -40.04 -26.15 22.10
N PHE A 176 -39.12 -25.62 21.27
CA PHE A 176 -39.33 -25.06 19.90
C PHE A 176 -38.04 -24.36 19.40
N THR A 177 -37.80 -24.42 18.10
CA THR A 177 -36.55 -24.24 17.32
C THR A 177 -36.19 -22.76 16.96
N PRO A 178 -35.13 -22.43 16.14
CA PRO A 178 -33.69 -22.39 16.45
C PRO A 178 -33.03 -21.01 16.03
N PRO A 179 -31.73 -20.85 15.69
CA PRO A 179 -30.73 -20.16 16.51
C PRO A 179 -30.06 -18.93 15.82
N MET A 180 -29.27 -18.15 16.58
CA MET A 180 -28.00 -17.49 16.18
C MET A 180 -27.82 -16.13 16.85
N THR A 181 -27.14 -16.11 17.99
CA THR A 181 -26.32 -14.98 18.51
C THR A 181 -25.95 -15.36 19.93
N ASN A 182 -24.69 -15.76 20.20
CA ASN A 182 -24.09 -15.71 21.56
C ASN A 182 -22.61 -16.15 21.64
N LEU A 183 -21.92 -16.38 20.52
CA LEU A 183 -20.49 -16.74 20.56
C LEU A 183 -19.54 -15.55 20.78
N ASN A 184 -20.01 -14.31 20.60
CA ASN A 184 -19.17 -13.10 20.71
C ASN A 184 -19.13 -12.47 22.11
N ALA A 185 -19.95 -12.92 23.07
CA ALA A 185 -20.00 -12.31 24.40
C ALA A 185 -19.07 -12.95 25.44
N HIS A 186 -18.59 -14.17 25.18
CA HIS A 186 -17.73 -14.92 26.13
C HIS A 186 -16.23 -14.71 25.90
N LEU A 187 -15.78 -14.36 24.69
CA LEU A 187 -14.36 -14.08 24.42
C LEU A 187 -13.90 -12.72 24.96
N THR A 188 -14.79 -11.72 25.01
CA THR A 188 -14.45 -10.37 25.47
C THR A 188 -14.30 -10.27 26.98
N ARG A 189 -15.03 -11.10 27.76
CA ARG A 189 -14.87 -11.18 29.22
C ARG A 189 -13.63 -11.97 29.63
N ALA A 190 -13.32 -13.07 28.96
CA ALA A 190 -12.16 -13.90 29.30
C ALA A 190 -10.81 -13.17 29.08
N LEU A 191 -10.72 -12.28 28.08
CA LEU A 191 -9.49 -11.52 27.80
C LEU A 191 -9.29 -10.29 28.70
N THR A 192 -10.36 -9.72 29.27
CA THR A 192 -10.24 -8.52 30.11
C THR A 192 -9.95 -8.85 31.58
N GLU A 193 -10.33 -10.03 32.07
CA GLU A 193 -9.99 -10.48 33.42
C GLU A 193 -8.51 -10.93 33.55
N GLU A 194 -7.90 -11.50 32.50
CA GLU A 194 -6.51 -12.02 32.55
C GLU A 194 -5.43 -10.91 32.55
N ILE A 195 -5.75 -9.70 32.11
CA ILE A 195 -4.80 -8.57 32.05
C ILE A 195 -4.60 -7.91 33.43
N ARG A 196 -5.49 -8.13 34.40
CA ARG A 196 -5.47 -7.42 35.69
C ARG A 196 -4.68 -8.10 36.80
N GLU A 197 -4.28 -9.36 36.62
CA GLU A 197 -3.85 -10.27 37.69
C GLU A 197 -2.45 -10.89 37.48
N ARG A 198 -1.49 -10.21 36.82
CA ARG A 198 -0.09 -10.69 36.82
C ARG A 198 0.97 -9.64 37.18
N PRO A 199 1.83 -9.90 38.20
CA PRO A 199 2.96 -9.05 38.57
C PRO A 199 4.13 -9.19 37.58
N PRO A 200 5.05 -8.21 37.49
CA PRO A 200 6.04 -8.16 36.42
C PRO A 200 7.20 -9.13 36.70
N LEU A 201 7.35 -10.17 35.88
CA LEU A 201 8.45 -11.12 36.00
C LEU A 201 9.26 -11.23 34.70
N ARG A 202 10.39 -10.51 34.73
CA ARG A 202 11.75 -11.04 34.57
C ARG A 202 12.10 -11.76 33.25
N ARG A 203 12.91 -11.04 32.46
CA ARG A 203 13.78 -11.53 31.36
C ARG A 203 14.31 -12.94 31.63
N LEU A 204 14.05 -13.87 30.72
CA LEU A 204 14.84 -15.09 30.54
C LEU A 204 15.61 -15.01 29.23
N THR A 205 16.92 -15.02 29.39
CA THR A 205 17.94 -15.20 28.37
C THR A 205 18.06 -16.69 28.05
N THR A 206 18.18 -17.08 26.79
CA THR A 206 18.76 -18.38 26.44
C THR A 206 19.41 -18.31 25.07
N GLN A 207 20.68 -18.68 25.05
CA GLN A 207 21.57 -18.70 23.90
C GLN A 207 21.28 -19.93 23.02
N ALA A 208 21.40 -19.77 21.69
CA ALA A 208 21.74 -20.86 20.79
C ALA A 208 22.86 -20.39 19.86
N ILE A 209 23.95 -21.13 19.92
CA ILE A 209 25.28 -20.87 19.37
C ILE A 209 25.32 -21.29 17.90
N GLY A 210 25.99 -20.50 17.04
CA GLY A 210 26.12 -20.79 15.60
C GLY A 210 27.03 -19.81 14.83
N HIS A 211 28.22 -19.53 15.38
CA HIS A 211 29.49 -19.22 14.69
C HIS A 211 29.58 -18.08 13.62
N ARG A 212 30.10 -16.92 14.05
CA ARG A 212 31.07 -16.10 13.28
C ARG A 212 31.91 -15.23 14.23
N GLU A 213 33.19 -15.56 14.39
CA GLU A 213 34.14 -14.89 15.29
C GLU A 213 34.84 -13.72 14.58
N THR A 214 34.29 -12.50 14.64
CA THR A 214 35.12 -11.26 14.61
C THR A 214 34.44 -9.95 15.01
N THR A 215 33.21 -9.95 15.54
CA THR A 215 32.55 -8.67 15.91
C THR A 215 32.09 -8.65 17.36
N GLN A 216 32.57 -7.65 18.10
CA GLN A 216 32.21 -7.26 19.46
C GLN A 216 30.69 -7.21 19.72
N PRO A 217 30.23 -7.33 20.99
CA PRO A 217 28.83 -7.63 21.32
C PRO A 217 27.90 -6.42 21.12
N GLY A 218 27.43 -6.21 19.88
CA GLY A 218 26.56 -5.10 19.50
C GLY A 218 25.09 -5.22 19.94
N HIS A 219 24.65 -6.35 20.48
CA HIS A 219 23.23 -6.56 20.81
C HIS A 219 22.76 -5.93 22.14
N LYS A 220 23.65 -5.29 22.92
CA LYS A 220 23.28 -4.64 24.19
C LYS A 220 22.94 -3.14 24.08
N LEU A 221 23.22 -2.49 22.95
CA LEU A 221 23.01 -1.04 22.79
C LEU A 221 21.75 -0.66 21.99
N GLY A 222 20.96 -1.63 21.52
CA GLY A 222 19.76 -1.35 20.73
C GLY A 222 20.03 -0.41 19.55
N TRP A 223 19.14 0.53 19.29
CA TRP A 223 19.25 1.52 18.21
C TRP A 223 20.51 2.39 18.27
N ALA A 224 21.05 2.66 19.48
CA ALA A 224 22.27 3.44 19.64
C ALA A 224 23.49 2.71 19.06
N GLY A 225 23.53 1.37 19.18
CA GLY A 225 24.57 0.55 18.58
C GLY A 225 24.50 0.55 17.05
N VAL A 226 23.27 0.48 16.50
CA VAL A 226 23.05 0.55 15.05
C VAL A 226 23.48 1.90 14.50
N VAL A 227 23.19 3.01 15.19
CA VAL A 227 23.64 4.34 14.79
C VAL A 227 25.16 4.46 14.85
N GLN A 228 25.79 3.94 15.90
CA GLN A 228 27.25 3.94 16.03
C GLN A 228 27.93 3.10 14.93
N GLU A 229 27.31 1.99 14.54
CA GLU A 229 27.77 1.13 13.45
C GLU A 229 27.55 1.75 12.07
N LEU A 230 26.41 2.44 11.87
CA LEU A 230 26.18 3.26 10.68
C LEU A 230 27.17 4.42 10.58
N GLN A 231 27.47 5.04 11.72
CA GLN A 231 28.47 6.10 11.82
C GLN A 231 29.87 5.60 11.49
N LYS A 232 30.20 4.35 11.83
CA LYS A 232 31.48 3.72 11.50
C LYS A 232 31.51 3.08 10.10
N SER A 233 30.37 3.04 9.39
CA SER A 233 30.27 2.38 8.09
C SER A 233 31.05 3.14 6.99
N PRO A 234 31.96 2.48 6.27
CA PRO A 234 32.71 3.10 5.17
C PRO A 234 31.82 3.47 3.98
N ARG A 235 30.65 2.84 3.82
CA ARG A 235 29.68 3.24 2.76
C ARG A 235 29.05 4.60 3.06
N MET A 236 28.81 4.92 4.33
CA MET A 236 28.25 6.21 4.73
C MET A 236 29.26 7.34 4.49
N HIS A 237 30.54 7.11 4.82
CA HIS A 237 31.64 8.04 4.52
C HIS A 237 31.87 8.26 3.02
N LYS A 238 31.75 7.21 2.21
CA LYS A 238 31.80 7.34 0.73
C LYS A 238 30.67 8.22 0.19
N ARG A 239 29.45 8.09 0.73
CA ARG A 239 28.33 8.96 0.33
C ARG A 239 28.55 10.41 0.78
N ARG A 240 29.00 10.65 2.01
CA ARG A 240 29.30 12.00 2.50
C ARG A 240 30.39 12.70 1.68
N SER A 241 31.52 12.03 1.45
CA SER A 241 32.59 12.58 0.62
C SER A 241 32.17 12.79 -0.84
N SER A 242 31.28 11.96 -1.39
CA SER A 242 30.71 12.18 -2.72
C SER A 242 29.84 13.45 -2.77
N ILE A 243 29.05 13.70 -1.71
CA ILE A 243 28.18 14.87 -1.61
C ILE A 243 29.01 16.15 -1.39
N GLU A 244 30.03 16.09 -0.54
CA GLU A 244 30.94 17.21 -0.33
C GLU A 244 31.65 17.59 -1.63
N ARG A 245 32.14 16.60 -2.41
CA ARG A 245 32.74 16.85 -3.73
C ARG A 245 31.75 17.43 -4.74
N SER A 246 30.50 16.97 -4.76
CA SER A 246 29.51 17.55 -5.68
C SER A 246 29.18 19.00 -5.31
N ILE A 247 29.12 19.33 -4.01
CA ILE A 247 28.89 20.70 -3.53
C ILE A 247 30.10 21.59 -3.85
N GLU A 248 31.33 21.11 -3.63
CA GLU A 248 32.54 21.83 -4.01
C GLU A 248 32.60 22.08 -5.52
N GLN A 249 32.19 21.10 -6.33
CA GLN A 249 32.13 21.22 -7.78
C GLN A 249 31.07 22.23 -8.24
N GLU A 250 29.89 22.24 -7.62
CA GLU A 250 28.86 23.26 -7.88
C GLU A 250 29.33 24.67 -7.46
N LEU A 251 30.03 24.79 -6.34
CA LEU A 251 30.55 26.06 -5.86
C LEU A 251 31.73 26.57 -6.72
N ALA A 252 32.57 25.68 -7.23
CA ALA A 252 33.62 26.00 -8.21
C ALA A 252 33.01 26.44 -9.55
N ASN A 253 31.99 25.73 -10.04
CA ASN A 253 31.27 26.10 -11.26
C ASN A 253 30.59 27.47 -11.10
N SER A 254 30.00 27.74 -9.93
CA SER A 254 29.35 29.02 -9.64
C SER A 254 30.32 30.21 -9.63
N LYS A 255 31.60 29.99 -9.25
CA LYS A 255 32.65 31.02 -9.27
C LYS A 255 33.21 31.29 -10.66
N LEU A 256 33.07 30.37 -11.61
CA LEU A 256 33.49 30.53 -13.01
C LEU A 256 32.45 31.25 -13.88
N THR A 257 31.24 31.45 -13.36
CA THR A 257 30.13 32.16 -14.02
C THR A 257 30.02 33.65 -13.65
N ILE A 258 31.07 34.22 -13.05
CA ILE A 258 31.25 35.68 -12.84
C ILE A 258 32.49 36.11 -13.64
#